data_AF-A0A4Y2RRN4-F1
#
_entry.id   AF-A0A4Y2RRN4-F1
#
_cell.length_a   1.000
_cell.length_b   1.000
_cell.length_c   1.000
_cell.angle_alpha   90.00
_cell.angle_beta   90.00
_cell.angle_gamma   90.00
#
_symmetry.space_group_name_H-M   'P 1'
#
loop_
_entity.id
_entity.type
_entity.pdbx_description
1 polymer ?
#
loop_
_entity_poly.entity_id
_entity_poly.type
_entity_poly.pdbx_seq_one_letter_code
_entity_poly.pdbx_strand_id
1 'polypeptide(L)'
;MSDGGSDSDSVTSKAKRGSSVSIAEAGEGLRRRTKSMFDAPEKRSRKLSKQLSKQPGIDRRQSSKPEVAGVKLTEKESMQVGSVKGSVYLDYIRSYGYWNFFWTFICFVLSNGFSVGSSLWLSVWSNDSLDPATATDTHLRDVRLGVYSGLGGGEIVFTLITSILMNLACLRAGMILHDGMLEHVMRAPMSFFDTTPLGRILNRFSKDIDTVDITIRFNIRMVFIQGFRAVGAVIVICLETPLFLVACLPLIVLYYFLQKFYIPTSRQLKRLESTTRSPVYSHFSETVTGASSIRAYEASNQFMRHSNNLVDINNESYYPSLGASRWLSIRLEFLGYTIVFLSAIFAVFLRNTLSPGIAGLAVSYALQVTGILNMLVRATADVETNIVSVERCLEYTKTPVEWRSLSFTTRNADLRPNSTEDLPCIWIWCISAPLGFKPSIISVNGSLENKVPANVLSSS
;
A
#
# COMPACT_ATOMS: atom_id res chain seq x y z
N MET A 1 3.57 -75.63 -36.21
CA MET A 1 3.95 -74.42 -35.45
C MET A 1 2.90 -74.27 -34.34
N SER A 2 2.76 -75.23 -33.44
CA SER A 2 3.74 -75.76 -32.47
C SER A 2 3.93 -74.83 -31.26
N ASP A 3 3.82 -75.20 -29.98
CA ASP A 3 3.24 -76.35 -29.23
C ASP A 3 3.14 -75.90 -27.73
N GLY A 4 2.43 -76.50 -26.77
CA GLY A 4 1.49 -77.64 -26.77
C GLY A 4 1.26 -78.18 -25.33
N GLY A 5 0.00 -78.30 -24.87
CA GLY A 5 -0.40 -78.82 -23.52
C GLY A 5 -0.38 -77.78 -22.37
N SER A 6 -0.89 -78.06 -21.15
CA SER A 6 -1.90 -79.03 -20.67
C SER A 6 -2.06 -78.89 -19.13
N ASP A 7 -3.31 -78.81 -18.65
CA ASP A 7 -3.88 -79.17 -17.33
C ASP A 7 -3.16 -79.01 -15.97
N SER A 8 -4.00 -78.72 -14.96
CA SER A 8 -3.81 -78.92 -13.50
C SER A 8 -2.84 -77.96 -12.77
N ASP A 9 -3.03 -77.58 -11.49
CA ASP A 9 -4.03 -78.01 -10.52
C ASP A 9 -4.38 -76.92 -9.49
N SER A 10 -5.44 -77.14 -8.72
CA SER A 10 -5.91 -76.22 -7.67
C SER A 10 -5.02 -76.16 -6.41
N VAL A 11 -5.04 -75.03 -5.67
CA VAL A 11 -5.08 -75.02 -4.19
C VAL A 11 -5.47 -73.62 -3.66
N THR A 12 -6.27 -73.61 -2.59
CA THR A 12 -6.78 -72.39 -1.93
C THR A 12 -5.83 -71.87 -0.84
N SER A 13 -5.70 -70.55 -0.70
CA SER A 13 -5.01 -69.92 0.45
C SER A 13 -5.67 -68.61 0.89
N LYS A 14 -5.96 -68.54 2.19
CA LYS A 14 -6.78 -67.53 2.88
C LYS A 14 -6.26 -66.08 2.73
N ALA A 15 -7.08 -65.19 2.17
CA ALA A 15 -6.92 -63.75 2.36
C ALA A 15 -7.37 -63.34 3.78
N LYS A 16 -6.45 -62.82 4.61
CA LYS A 16 -6.79 -62.22 5.91
C LYS A 16 -7.36 -60.82 5.73
N ARG A 17 -8.51 -60.55 6.34
CA ARG A 17 -9.07 -59.19 6.50
C ARG A 17 -8.10 -58.33 7.33
N GLY A 18 -7.83 -57.11 6.86
CA GLY A 18 -7.21 -56.01 7.61
C GLY A 18 -8.13 -54.79 7.56
N SER A 19 -8.37 -54.15 8.70
CA SER A 19 -9.45 -53.17 8.93
C SER A 19 -9.30 -51.85 8.17
N SER A 20 -10.38 -51.37 7.56
CA SER A 20 -10.57 -49.97 7.18
C SER A 20 -10.75 -49.11 8.44
N VAL A 21 -9.82 -48.21 8.73
CA VAL A 21 -9.95 -47.21 9.81
C VAL A 21 -10.91 -46.11 9.36
N SER A 22 -11.85 -45.73 10.24
CA SER A 22 -12.86 -44.74 9.88
C SER A 22 -12.30 -43.31 9.92
N ILE A 23 -12.70 -42.46 8.97
CA ILE A 23 -12.27 -41.05 8.91
C ILE A 23 -12.79 -40.25 10.12
N ALA A 24 -13.80 -40.74 10.83
CA ALA A 24 -14.35 -40.12 12.03
C ALA A 24 -13.37 -40.15 13.23
N GLU A 25 -12.65 -41.26 13.45
CA GLU A 25 -11.75 -41.43 14.61
C GLU A 25 -10.51 -40.52 14.50
N ALA A 26 -10.02 -40.26 13.28
CA ALA A 26 -8.95 -39.30 13.04
C ALA A 26 -9.34 -37.86 13.44
N GLY A 27 -10.60 -37.49 13.26
CA GLY A 27 -11.14 -36.18 13.63
C GLY A 27 -11.19 -35.94 15.15
N GLU A 28 -11.59 -36.95 15.93
CA GLU A 28 -11.61 -36.83 17.40
C GLU A 28 -10.19 -36.77 18.01
N GLY A 29 -9.23 -37.50 17.42
CA GLY A 29 -7.83 -37.47 17.82
C GLY A 29 -7.21 -36.07 17.76
N LEU A 30 -7.41 -35.33 16.65
CA LEU A 30 -6.94 -33.95 16.54
C LEU A 30 -7.67 -32.99 17.50
N ARG A 31 -8.97 -33.20 17.72
CA ARG A 31 -9.81 -32.31 18.55
C ARG A 31 -9.51 -32.44 20.05
N ARG A 32 -9.11 -33.63 20.52
CA ARG A 32 -8.59 -33.82 21.89
C ARG A 32 -7.19 -33.21 22.06
N ARG A 33 -6.31 -33.32 21.06
CA ARG A 33 -4.93 -32.82 21.13
C ARG A 33 -4.84 -31.30 21.18
N THR A 34 -5.72 -30.60 20.47
CA THR A 34 -5.82 -29.12 20.51
C THR A 34 -6.41 -28.59 21.81
N LYS A 35 -7.38 -29.28 22.43
CA LYS A 35 -7.96 -28.85 23.72
C LYS A 35 -6.98 -28.98 24.89
N SER A 36 -6.13 -30.01 24.89
CA SER A 36 -5.10 -30.25 25.91
C SER A 36 -3.99 -29.19 25.99
N MET A 37 -3.84 -28.33 24.96
CA MET A 37 -2.73 -27.37 24.86
C MET A 37 -3.09 -25.95 25.33
N PHE A 38 -4.38 -25.67 25.58
CA PHE A 38 -4.86 -24.33 25.94
C PHE A 38 -5.27 -24.13 27.42
N ASP A 39 -5.46 -25.20 28.21
CA ASP A 39 -5.98 -25.11 29.59
C ASP A 39 -4.91 -24.95 30.71
N ALA A 40 -3.62 -24.75 30.37
CA ALA A 40 -2.59 -24.42 31.36
C ALA A 40 -1.45 -23.56 30.77
N PRO A 41 -1.38 -22.26 31.14
CA PRO A 41 -0.43 -21.92 32.22
C PRO A 41 -0.88 -20.79 33.18
N GLU A 42 -2.15 -20.38 33.17
CA GLU A 42 -2.59 -19.15 33.89
C GLU A 42 -2.38 -19.19 35.42
N LYS A 43 -2.54 -20.36 36.05
CA LYS A 43 -2.40 -20.53 37.52
C LYS A 43 -0.95 -20.50 38.04
N ARG A 44 0.06 -20.70 37.18
CA ARG A 44 1.49 -20.65 37.61
C ARG A 44 2.02 -19.21 37.61
N SER A 45 1.59 -18.39 36.65
CA SER A 45 1.95 -16.96 36.54
C SER A 45 1.53 -16.15 37.77
N ARG A 46 0.27 -16.28 38.23
CA ARG A 46 -0.27 -15.54 39.39
C ARG A 46 0.35 -15.88 40.75
N LYS A 47 1.04 -17.03 40.90
CA LYS A 47 1.80 -17.35 42.13
C LYS A 47 3.22 -16.77 42.07
N LEU A 48 3.86 -16.79 40.91
CA LEU A 48 5.21 -16.24 40.72
C LEU A 48 5.23 -14.71 40.89
N SER A 49 4.25 -14.00 40.31
CA SER A 49 4.16 -12.53 40.42
C SER A 49 3.88 -12.03 41.85
N LYS A 50 3.21 -12.82 42.68
CA LYS A 50 2.97 -12.48 44.10
C LYS A 50 4.15 -12.79 45.04
N GLN A 51 5.11 -13.62 44.63
CA GLN A 51 6.34 -13.84 45.40
C GLN A 51 7.42 -12.80 45.08
N LEU A 52 7.45 -12.28 43.84
CA LEU A 52 8.43 -11.27 43.42
C LEU A 52 8.17 -9.84 43.94
N SER A 53 7.00 -9.55 44.52
CA SER A 53 6.66 -8.21 45.04
C SER A 53 6.99 -7.99 46.53
N LYS A 54 7.74 -8.90 47.18
CA LYS A 54 8.09 -8.82 48.61
C LYS A 54 9.53 -9.25 48.90
N GLN A 55 10.49 -8.40 48.55
CA GLN A 55 11.78 -8.32 49.24
C GLN A 55 12.31 -6.87 49.18
N PRO A 56 12.91 -6.33 50.26
CA PRO A 56 13.43 -4.96 50.29
C PRO A 56 14.74 -4.85 49.50
N GLY A 57 15.03 -3.65 49.03
CA GLY A 57 16.17 -3.39 48.13
C GLY A 57 17.54 -3.59 48.77
N ILE A 58 18.51 -3.98 47.94
CA ILE A 58 19.93 -3.99 48.25
C ILE A 58 20.64 -3.23 47.13
N ASP A 59 21.29 -2.12 47.48
CA ASP A 59 22.15 -1.37 46.58
C ASP A 59 23.31 -2.24 46.09
N ARG A 60 23.41 -2.41 44.77
CA ARG A 60 24.65 -2.85 44.11
C ARG A 60 25.04 -1.85 43.03
N ARG A 61 25.90 -0.91 43.40
CA ARG A 61 26.75 -0.18 42.44
C ARG A 61 27.54 -1.19 41.62
N GLN A 62 27.12 -1.42 40.38
CA GLN A 62 27.99 -2.02 39.37
C GLN A 62 28.50 -0.92 38.46
N SER A 63 29.82 -0.78 38.40
CA SER A 63 30.51 0.13 37.49
C SER A 63 30.27 -0.31 36.05
N SER A 64 29.54 0.49 35.28
CA SER A 64 29.48 0.34 33.83
C SER A 64 30.87 0.58 33.24
N LYS A 65 31.50 -0.48 32.72
CA LYS A 65 32.57 -0.29 31.74
C LYS A 65 31.96 0.40 30.50
N PRO A 66 32.61 1.41 29.91
CA PRO A 66 32.10 2.02 28.70
C PRO A 66 32.21 0.99 27.56
N GLU A 67 31.06 0.53 27.08
CA GLU A 67 30.97 -0.10 25.76
C GLU A 67 31.32 0.99 24.74
N VAL A 68 32.35 0.76 23.93
CA VAL A 68 32.80 1.74 22.92
C VAL A 68 31.67 1.89 21.90
N ALA A 69 30.92 2.98 22.01
CA ALA A 69 29.82 3.29 21.12
C ALA A 69 30.35 3.48 19.70
N GLY A 70 30.26 2.44 18.88
CA GLY A 70 30.53 2.54 17.44
C GLY A 70 29.59 3.57 16.84
N VAL A 71 30.15 4.71 16.42
CA VAL A 71 29.40 5.87 15.92
C VAL A 71 28.55 5.46 14.73
N LYS A 72 27.23 5.38 14.92
CA LYS A 72 26.28 5.15 13.83
C LYS A 72 26.01 6.47 13.13
N LEU A 73 26.94 6.84 12.24
CA LEU A 73 26.81 7.94 11.29
C LEU A 73 25.51 7.86 10.48
N THR A 74 25.01 6.64 10.22
CA THR A 74 23.75 6.42 9.52
C THR A 74 22.54 6.59 10.44
N GLU A 75 21.76 7.66 10.22
CA GLU A 75 20.45 7.79 10.86
C GLU A 75 19.53 6.62 10.47
N LYS A 76 18.86 6.02 11.46
CA LYS A 76 17.78 5.06 11.21
C LYS A 76 16.59 5.79 10.59
N GLU A 77 16.02 5.24 9.52
CA GLU A 77 14.86 5.82 8.83
C GLU A 77 13.71 6.08 9.81
N SER A 78 13.33 7.35 9.96
CA SER A 78 12.24 7.82 10.80
C SER A 78 10.89 7.51 10.16
N MET A 79 10.51 6.24 10.14
CA MET A 79 9.19 5.84 9.66
C MET A 79 8.10 6.42 10.57
N GLN A 80 7.49 7.54 10.15
CA GLN A 80 6.47 8.25 10.94
C GLN A 80 5.33 7.29 11.29
N VAL A 81 5.09 7.10 12.58
CA VAL A 81 4.11 6.13 13.09
C VAL A 81 2.75 6.82 13.22
N GLY A 82 1.92 6.74 12.16
CA GLY A 82 0.59 7.35 12.19
C GLY A 82 -0.23 7.11 10.92
N SER A 83 -1.36 7.80 10.83
CA SER A 83 -2.05 8.08 9.57
C SER A 83 -1.33 9.21 8.85
N VAL A 84 -1.19 9.12 7.52
CA VAL A 84 -0.58 10.17 6.69
C VAL A 84 -1.29 11.51 6.92
N LYS A 85 -0.53 12.59 7.08
CA LYS A 85 -1.07 13.92 7.37
C LYS A 85 -1.89 14.42 6.17
N GLY A 86 -3.06 15.03 6.44
CA GLY A 86 -3.92 15.61 5.39
C GLY A 86 -3.20 16.63 4.49
N SER A 87 -2.15 17.28 5.00
CA SER A 87 -1.26 18.16 4.25
C SER A 87 -0.55 17.48 3.07
N VAL A 88 -0.23 16.18 3.16
CA VAL A 88 0.43 15.43 2.06
C VAL A 88 -0.49 15.32 0.84
N TYR A 89 -1.79 15.10 1.07
CA TYR A 89 -2.79 15.08 -0.01
C TYR A 89 -2.93 16.47 -0.66
N LEU A 90 -2.92 17.54 0.13
CA LEU A 90 -2.96 18.91 -0.38
C LEU A 90 -1.69 19.30 -1.14
N ASP A 91 -0.51 18.93 -0.64
CA ASP A 91 0.78 19.12 -1.34
C ASP A 91 0.79 18.34 -2.67
N TYR A 92 0.23 17.12 -2.73
CA TYR A 92 0.09 16.38 -3.99
C TYR A 92 -0.89 17.04 -4.98
N ILE A 93 -2.05 17.51 -4.50
CA ILE A 93 -3.02 18.26 -5.33
C ILE A 93 -2.41 19.57 -5.83
N ARG A 94 -1.54 20.22 -5.04
CA ARG A 94 -0.77 21.39 -5.46
C ARG A 94 0.20 21.07 -6.60
N SER A 95 0.92 19.95 -6.53
CA SER A 95 1.80 19.49 -7.63
C SER A 95 1.03 19.06 -8.88
N TYR A 96 -0.15 18.46 -8.72
CA TYR A 96 -1.09 18.17 -9.81
C TYR A 96 -1.62 19.45 -10.48
N GLY A 97 -1.76 20.52 -9.68
CA GLY A 97 -2.24 21.84 -10.05
C GLY A 97 -3.74 21.98 -9.84
N TYR A 98 -4.16 22.95 -9.02
CA TYR A 98 -5.57 23.17 -8.67
C TYR A 98 -6.49 23.35 -9.88
N TRP A 99 -6.01 24.04 -10.93
CA TRP A 99 -6.75 24.24 -12.18
C TRP A 99 -7.00 22.92 -12.93
N ASN A 100 -5.96 22.08 -13.06
CA ASN A 100 -6.09 20.76 -13.66
C ASN A 100 -7.04 19.87 -12.84
N PHE A 101 -6.92 19.91 -11.51
CA PHE A 101 -7.77 19.14 -10.61
C PHE A 101 -9.25 19.52 -10.75
N PHE A 102 -9.55 20.81 -10.81
CA PHE A 102 -10.89 21.35 -11.02
C PHE A 102 -11.50 20.88 -12.34
N TRP A 103 -10.78 20.99 -13.46
CA TRP A 103 -11.27 20.53 -14.76
C TRP A 103 -11.41 19.01 -14.84
N THR A 104 -10.45 18.24 -14.31
CA THR A 104 -10.57 16.77 -14.22
C THR A 104 -11.81 16.36 -13.40
N PHE A 105 -12.09 17.05 -12.28
CA PHE A 105 -13.27 16.81 -11.45
C PHE A 105 -14.58 17.12 -12.21
N ILE A 106 -14.66 18.27 -12.90
CA ILE A 106 -15.82 18.63 -13.73
C ILE A 106 -16.04 17.62 -14.85
N CYS A 107 -14.98 17.22 -15.59
CA CYS A 107 -15.13 16.25 -16.66
C CYS A 107 -15.56 14.86 -16.14
N PHE A 108 -15.14 14.46 -14.92
CA PHE A 108 -15.68 13.28 -14.24
C PHE A 108 -17.17 13.40 -13.90
N VAL A 109 -17.60 14.55 -13.34
CA VAL A 109 -19.03 14.82 -13.04
C VAL A 109 -19.86 14.76 -14.33
N LEU A 110 -19.38 15.38 -15.41
CA LEU A 110 -20.06 15.36 -16.71
C LEU A 110 -20.11 13.96 -17.32
N SER A 111 -18.98 13.24 -17.38
CA SER A 111 -18.92 11.84 -17.84
C SER A 111 -19.92 10.95 -17.08
N ASN A 112 -19.94 11.04 -15.74
CA ASN A 112 -20.88 10.28 -14.93
C ASN A 112 -22.34 10.72 -15.14
N GLY A 113 -22.58 12.03 -15.29
CA GLY A 113 -23.90 12.60 -15.60
C GLY A 113 -24.45 12.12 -16.95
N PHE A 114 -23.62 12.03 -17.99
CA PHE A 114 -24.01 11.45 -19.28
C PHE A 114 -24.32 9.95 -19.15
N SER A 115 -23.52 9.19 -18.39
CA SER A 115 -23.72 7.76 -18.14
C SER A 115 -25.05 7.47 -17.39
N VAL A 116 -25.34 8.24 -16.34
CA VAL A 116 -26.61 8.17 -15.59
C VAL A 116 -27.78 8.67 -16.43
N GLY A 117 -27.61 9.78 -17.17
CA GLY A 117 -28.63 10.33 -18.07
C GLY A 117 -29.00 9.38 -19.21
N SER A 118 -28.01 8.70 -19.81
CA SER A 118 -28.19 7.62 -20.79
C SER A 118 -29.04 6.48 -20.22
N SER A 119 -28.76 6.08 -18.98
CA SER A 119 -29.48 5.00 -18.29
C SER A 119 -30.91 5.39 -17.91
N LEU A 120 -31.13 6.62 -17.45
CA LEU A 120 -32.47 7.19 -17.21
C LEU A 120 -33.27 7.33 -18.50
N TRP A 121 -32.64 7.78 -19.60
CA TRP A 121 -33.28 7.89 -20.90
C TRP A 121 -33.72 6.53 -21.44
N LEU A 122 -32.87 5.49 -21.30
CA LEU A 122 -33.20 4.12 -21.65
C LEU A 122 -34.36 3.56 -20.79
N SER A 123 -34.39 3.90 -19.50
CA SER A 123 -35.51 3.55 -18.60
C SER A 123 -36.83 4.18 -19.05
N VAL A 124 -36.83 5.47 -19.44
CA VAL A 124 -38.02 6.14 -20.00
C VAL A 124 -38.43 5.50 -21.33
N TRP A 125 -37.48 5.27 -22.24
CA TRP A 125 -37.75 4.63 -23.53
C TRP A 125 -38.30 3.20 -23.38
N SER A 126 -37.86 2.44 -22.37
CA SER A 126 -38.42 1.12 -22.07
C SER A 126 -39.92 1.18 -21.73
N ASN A 127 -40.43 2.30 -21.22
CA ASN A 127 -41.85 2.44 -20.88
C ASN A 127 -42.73 2.68 -22.11
N ASP A 128 -42.19 3.25 -23.19
CA ASP A 128 -42.90 3.46 -24.46
C ASP A 128 -43.39 2.13 -25.08
N SER A 129 -42.78 1.00 -24.68
CA SER A 129 -43.19 -0.36 -25.10
C SER A 129 -44.53 -0.84 -24.52
N LEU A 130 -45.05 -0.14 -23.50
CA LEU A 130 -46.33 -0.47 -22.86
C LEU A 130 -47.53 0.03 -23.69
N ASP A 131 -47.34 1.06 -24.53
CA ASP A 131 -48.37 1.63 -25.40
C ASP A 131 -48.22 1.16 -26.85
N PRO A 132 -49.16 0.38 -27.41
CA PRO A 132 -49.04 -0.15 -28.78
C PRO A 132 -48.90 0.92 -29.87
N ALA A 133 -49.45 2.11 -29.64
CA ALA A 133 -49.34 3.25 -30.56
C ALA A 133 -47.89 3.79 -30.62
N THR A 134 -47.25 3.94 -29.46
CA THR A 134 -45.89 4.48 -29.31
C THR A 134 -44.84 3.44 -29.72
N ALA A 135 -45.08 2.16 -29.44
CA ALA A 135 -44.18 1.05 -29.76
C ALA A 135 -43.97 0.83 -31.27
N THR A 136 -44.92 1.26 -32.11
CA THR A 136 -44.88 1.05 -33.57
C THR A 136 -44.42 2.28 -34.37
N ASP A 137 -44.21 3.43 -33.71
CA ASP A 137 -43.79 4.68 -34.36
C ASP A 137 -42.27 4.69 -34.65
N THR A 138 -41.93 4.64 -35.93
CA THR A 138 -40.55 4.68 -36.41
C THR A 138 -39.86 6.03 -36.17
N HIS A 139 -40.60 7.14 -36.23
CA HIS A 139 -40.03 8.47 -36.02
C HIS A 139 -39.66 8.69 -34.55
N LEU A 140 -40.54 8.30 -33.61
CA LEU A 140 -40.23 8.35 -32.17
C LEU A 140 -39.05 7.44 -31.81
N ARG A 141 -38.99 6.23 -32.36
CA ARG A 141 -37.84 5.32 -32.18
C ARG A 141 -36.52 5.96 -32.62
N ASP A 142 -36.50 6.58 -33.80
CA ASP A 142 -35.28 7.15 -34.36
C ASP A 142 -34.82 8.39 -33.57
N VAL A 143 -35.76 9.20 -33.05
CA VAL A 143 -35.46 10.29 -32.10
C VAL A 143 -34.92 9.74 -30.76
N ARG A 144 -35.54 8.71 -30.17
CA ARG A 144 -35.09 8.08 -28.92
C ARG A 144 -33.66 7.54 -29.05
N LEU A 145 -33.37 6.85 -30.16
CA LEU A 145 -32.06 6.27 -30.46
C LEU A 145 -31.03 7.35 -30.78
N GLY A 146 -31.41 8.44 -31.46
CA GLY A 146 -30.56 9.61 -31.68
C GLY A 146 -30.13 10.28 -30.37
N VAL A 147 -31.07 10.53 -29.44
CA VAL A 147 -30.75 11.11 -28.12
C VAL A 147 -29.88 10.17 -27.28
N TYR A 148 -30.20 8.88 -27.25
CA TYR A 148 -29.38 7.88 -26.54
C TYR A 148 -27.94 7.84 -27.08
N SER A 149 -27.78 7.88 -28.40
CA SER A 149 -26.48 7.92 -29.08
C SER A 149 -25.72 9.22 -28.79
N GLY A 150 -26.42 10.35 -28.71
CA GLY A 150 -25.84 11.64 -28.30
C GLY A 150 -25.35 11.64 -26.85
N LEU A 151 -26.12 11.05 -25.92
CA LEU A 151 -25.74 10.92 -24.51
C LEU A 151 -24.51 10.01 -24.35
N GLY A 152 -24.51 8.84 -25.00
CA GLY A 152 -23.35 7.92 -25.00
C GLY A 152 -22.12 8.50 -25.69
N GLY A 153 -22.29 9.26 -26.78
CA GLY A 153 -21.22 10.02 -27.42
C GLY A 153 -20.61 11.07 -26.48
N GLY A 154 -21.45 11.79 -25.73
CA GLY A 154 -21.02 12.70 -24.67
C GLY A 154 -20.22 12.00 -23.58
N GLU A 155 -20.71 10.87 -23.07
CA GLU A 155 -20.00 10.04 -22.09
C GLU A 155 -18.60 9.64 -22.60
N ILE A 156 -18.48 9.15 -23.85
CA ILE A 156 -17.20 8.75 -24.45
C ILE A 156 -16.25 9.94 -24.55
N VAL A 157 -16.71 11.09 -25.05
CA VAL A 157 -15.89 12.30 -25.22
C VAL A 157 -15.39 12.81 -23.86
N PHE A 158 -16.27 12.97 -22.86
CA PHE A 158 -15.85 13.43 -21.53
C PHE A 158 -14.97 12.41 -20.80
N THR A 159 -15.18 11.10 -21.01
CA THR A 159 -14.31 10.06 -20.46
C THR A 159 -12.91 10.11 -21.07
N LEU A 160 -12.80 10.34 -22.39
CA LEU A 160 -11.52 10.51 -23.08
C LEU A 160 -10.78 11.77 -22.58
N ILE A 161 -11.47 12.92 -22.52
CA ILE A 161 -10.91 14.18 -22.00
C ILE A 161 -10.42 13.99 -20.56
N THR A 162 -11.24 13.39 -19.69
CA THR A 162 -10.88 13.11 -18.29
C THR A 162 -9.62 12.22 -18.21
N SER A 163 -9.54 11.17 -19.03
CA SER A 163 -8.37 10.28 -19.08
C SER A 163 -7.10 11.02 -19.50
N ILE A 164 -7.17 11.87 -20.52
CA ILE A 164 -6.04 12.66 -21.02
C ILE A 164 -5.59 13.68 -19.97
N LEU A 165 -6.52 14.51 -19.45
CA LEU A 165 -6.23 15.51 -18.42
C LEU A 165 -5.57 14.87 -17.19
N MET A 166 -6.12 13.75 -16.72
CA MET A 166 -5.60 13.08 -15.53
C MET A 166 -4.21 12.47 -15.75
N ASN A 167 -3.94 11.89 -16.92
CA ASN A 167 -2.62 11.35 -17.24
C ASN A 167 -1.56 12.44 -17.38
N LEU A 168 -1.88 13.57 -18.02
CA LEU A 168 -0.97 14.71 -18.16
C LEU A 168 -0.71 15.39 -16.81
N ALA A 169 -1.74 15.57 -15.98
CA ALA A 169 -1.60 16.22 -14.67
C ALA A 169 -0.86 15.33 -13.65
N CYS A 170 -1.06 14.01 -13.64
CA CYS A 170 -0.23 13.11 -12.84
C CYS A 170 1.23 13.09 -13.30
N LEU A 171 1.49 13.07 -14.63
CA LEU A 171 2.85 13.15 -15.16
C LEU A 171 3.53 14.48 -14.80
N ARG A 172 2.79 15.60 -14.84
CA ARG A 172 3.26 16.89 -14.34
C ARG A 172 3.58 16.88 -12.84
N ALA A 173 2.73 16.25 -12.02
CA ALA A 173 2.98 16.11 -10.59
C ALA A 173 4.24 15.30 -10.29
N GLY A 174 4.48 14.21 -11.04
CA GLY A 174 5.69 13.41 -10.98
C GLY A 174 6.95 14.22 -11.29
N MET A 175 6.97 14.94 -12.42
CA MET A 175 8.09 15.83 -12.79
C MET A 175 8.35 16.91 -11.73
N ILE A 176 7.31 17.59 -11.23
CA ILE A 176 7.47 18.64 -10.19
C ILE A 176 8.06 18.07 -8.89
N LEU A 177 7.66 16.86 -8.48
CA LEU A 177 8.24 16.19 -7.31
C LEU A 177 9.68 15.76 -7.57
N HIS A 178 9.96 15.13 -8.71
CA HIS A 178 11.30 14.71 -9.11
C HIS A 178 12.29 15.88 -9.18
N ASP A 179 11.93 16.96 -9.89
CA ASP A 179 12.78 18.12 -10.10
C ASP A 179 12.97 18.91 -8.81
N GLY A 180 11.91 19.02 -7.98
CA GLY A 180 11.99 19.61 -6.65
C GLY A 180 12.91 18.82 -5.72
N MET A 181 12.89 17.48 -5.77
CA MET A 181 13.82 16.63 -5.02
C MET A 181 15.25 16.79 -5.54
N LEU A 182 15.43 16.81 -6.86
CA LEU A 182 16.75 16.97 -7.49
C LEU A 182 17.39 18.31 -7.12
N GLU A 183 16.64 19.41 -7.17
CA GLU A 183 17.13 20.74 -6.80
C GLU A 183 17.58 20.81 -5.33
N HIS A 184 16.81 20.22 -4.41
CA HIS A 184 17.11 20.26 -2.98
C HIS A 184 18.22 19.27 -2.58
N VAL A 185 18.28 18.08 -3.18
CA VAL A 185 19.37 17.12 -2.95
C VAL A 185 20.69 17.66 -3.50
N MET A 186 20.71 18.22 -4.72
CA MET A 186 21.93 18.81 -5.32
C MET A 186 22.44 20.05 -4.58
N ARG A 187 21.64 20.63 -3.67
CA ARG A 187 22.02 21.73 -2.78
C ARG A 187 22.12 21.30 -1.31
N ALA A 188 21.98 20.02 -0.98
CA ALA A 188 22.10 19.58 0.41
C ALA A 188 23.57 19.65 0.88
N PRO A 189 23.84 20.01 2.14
CA PRO A 189 25.20 20.04 2.68
C PRO A 189 25.80 18.64 2.73
N MET A 190 27.13 18.53 2.71
CA MET A 190 27.84 17.22 2.77
C MET A 190 27.39 16.33 3.94
N SER A 191 27.03 16.91 5.08
CA SER A 191 26.51 16.16 6.23
C SER A 191 25.25 15.34 5.91
N PHE A 192 24.43 15.74 4.94
CA PHE A 192 23.30 14.94 4.45
C PHE A 192 23.79 13.68 3.72
N PHE A 193 24.83 13.78 2.89
CA PHE A 193 25.39 12.65 2.15
C PHE A 193 26.20 11.71 3.03
N ASP A 194 26.86 12.23 4.08
CA ASP A 194 27.61 11.41 5.04
C ASP A 194 26.69 10.63 6.01
N THR A 195 25.49 11.17 6.30
CA THR A 195 24.51 10.53 7.22
C THR A 195 23.43 9.71 6.51
N THR A 196 23.11 10.01 5.25
CA THR A 196 22.11 9.26 4.48
C THR A 196 22.75 8.27 3.49
N PRO A 197 22.43 6.96 3.54
CA PRO A 197 23.00 6.01 2.59
C PRO A 197 22.61 6.33 1.16
N LEU A 198 23.56 6.28 0.23
CA LEU A 198 23.30 6.52 -1.21
C LEU A 198 22.13 5.66 -1.75
N GLY A 199 22.02 4.41 -1.31
CA GLY A 199 20.90 3.52 -1.67
C GLY A 199 19.52 4.02 -1.22
N ARG A 200 19.42 4.79 -0.12
CA ARG A 200 18.17 5.44 0.32
C ARG A 200 17.78 6.54 -0.65
N ILE A 201 18.73 7.39 -1.05
CA ILE A 201 18.53 8.46 -2.03
C ILE A 201 18.07 7.85 -3.37
N LEU A 202 18.78 6.82 -3.86
CA LEU A 202 18.42 6.10 -5.09
C LEU A 202 17.02 5.47 -5.01
N ASN A 203 16.62 4.90 -3.87
CA ASN A 203 15.28 4.35 -3.70
C ASN A 203 14.17 5.43 -3.77
N ARG A 204 14.45 6.66 -3.32
CA ARG A 204 13.49 7.78 -3.49
C ARG A 204 13.32 8.15 -4.97
N PHE A 205 14.41 8.38 -5.68
CA PHE A 205 14.38 8.74 -7.11
C PHE A 205 13.90 7.63 -8.04
N SER A 206 14.01 6.36 -7.63
CA SER A 206 13.50 5.21 -8.41
C SER A 206 12.15 4.73 -7.91
N LYS A 207 12.10 4.00 -6.79
CA LYS A 207 10.90 3.24 -6.40
C LYS A 207 9.77 4.08 -5.83
N ASP A 208 10.08 5.12 -5.06
CA ASP A 208 9.02 6.02 -4.56
C ASP A 208 8.45 6.85 -5.72
N ILE A 209 9.27 7.42 -6.62
CA ILE A 209 8.80 8.09 -7.87
C ILE A 209 7.99 7.17 -8.80
N ASP A 210 8.44 5.94 -9.08
CA ASP A 210 7.67 4.91 -9.82
C ASP A 210 6.28 4.67 -9.21
N THR A 211 6.20 4.66 -7.88
CA THR A 211 4.95 4.53 -7.14
C THR A 211 4.06 5.77 -7.30
N VAL A 212 4.63 6.98 -7.36
CA VAL A 212 3.90 8.22 -7.67
C VAL A 212 3.35 8.21 -9.09
N ASP A 213 4.18 7.88 -10.07
CA ASP A 213 3.83 8.01 -11.49
C ASP A 213 2.84 6.95 -11.96
N ILE A 214 2.99 5.69 -11.51
CA ILE A 214 2.17 4.57 -11.98
C ILE A 214 1.09 4.21 -10.96
N THR A 215 1.49 3.84 -9.74
CA THR A 215 0.59 3.24 -8.75
C THR A 215 -0.42 4.23 -8.19
N ILE A 216 0.01 5.43 -7.79
CA ILE A 216 -0.88 6.46 -7.24
C ILE A 216 -1.84 6.97 -8.31
N ARG A 217 -1.37 7.21 -9.54
CA ARG A 217 -2.23 7.54 -10.69
C ARG A 217 -3.36 6.53 -10.87
N PHE A 218 -3.04 5.23 -10.87
CA PHE A 218 -4.02 4.16 -11.01
C PHE A 218 -5.02 4.14 -9.83
N ASN A 219 -4.53 4.24 -8.60
CA ASN A 219 -5.36 4.17 -7.39
C ASN A 219 -6.31 5.37 -7.28
N ILE A 220 -5.83 6.61 -7.52
CA ILE A 220 -6.69 7.80 -7.51
C ILE A 220 -7.74 7.69 -8.62
N ARG A 221 -7.37 7.23 -9.83
CA ARG A 221 -8.33 7.03 -10.93
C ARG A 221 -9.42 6.01 -10.55
N MET A 222 -9.05 4.92 -9.86
CA MET A 222 -10.01 3.96 -9.32
C MET A 222 -10.93 4.59 -8.27
N VAL A 223 -10.41 5.37 -7.31
CA VAL A 223 -11.23 6.08 -6.31
C VAL A 223 -12.22 7.03 -6.98
N PHE A 224 -11.81 7.80 -7.98
CA PHE A 224 -12.71 8.70 -8.72
C PHE A 224 -13.79 7.90 -9.47
N ILE A 225 -13.43 6.90 -10.28
CA ILE A 225 -14.39 6.08 -11.04
C ILE A 225 -15.41 5.41 -10.11
N GLN A 226 -14.95 4.73 -9.05
CA GLN A 226 -15.85 4.01 -8.16
C GLN A 226 -16.65 4.96 -7.24
N GLY A 227 -16.06 6.10 -6.84
CA GLY A 227 -16.73 7.13 -6.05
C GLY A 227 -17.89 7.76 -6.82
N PHE A 228 -17.66 8.23 -8.05
CA PHE A 228 -18.73 8.78 -8.89
C PHE A 228 -19.77 7.74 -9.28
N ARG A 229 -19.39 6.48 -9.54
CA ARG A 229 -20.36 5.38 -9.76
C ARG A 229 -21.21 5.09 -8.52
N ALA A 230 -20.62 5.13 -7.32
CA ALA A 230 -21.37 4.93 -6.07
C ALA A 230 -22.37 6.07 -5.85
N VAL A 231 -21.94 7.31 -6.03
CA VAL A 231 -22.80 8.50 -5.90
C VAL A 231 -23.91 8.48 -6.94
N GLY A 232 -23.61 8.22 -8.22
CA GLY A 232 -24.60 8.10 -9.29
C GLY A 232 -25.63 6.99 -9.01
N ALA A 233 -25.19 5.84 -8.53
CA ALA A 233 -26.09 4.74 -8.17
C ALA A 233 -27.01 5.08 -6.99
N VAL A 234 -26.48 5.73 -5.94
CA VAL A 234 -27.29 6.21 -4.81
C VAL A 234 -28.28 7.29 -5.26
N ILE A 235 -27.88 8.20 -6.14
CA ILE A 235 -28.77 9.24 -6.70
C ILE A 235 -29.94 8.58 -7.45
N VAL A 236 -29.67 7.64 -8.37
CA VAL A 236 -30.73 6.93 -9.11
C VAL A 236 -31.69 6.23 -8.15
N ILE A 237 -31.19 5.43 -7.19
CA ILE A 237 -32.06 4.71 -6.25
C ILE A 237 -32.88 5.69 -5.37
N CYS A 238 -32.31 6.82 -4.95
CA CYS A 238 -33.00 7.83 -4.14
C CYS A 238 -34.03 8.66 -4.93
N LEU A 239 -33.83 8.86 -6.23
CA LEU A 239 -34.83 9.51 -7.10
C LEU A 239 -36.08 8.64 -7.23
N GLU A 240 -35.90 7.33 -7.47
CA GLU A 240 -37.03 6.40 -7.66
C GLU A 240 -37.69 5.98 -6.34
N THR A 241 -36.95 5.95 -5.23
CA THR A 241 -37.49 5.60 -3.91
C THR A 241 -36.94 6.54 -2.83
N PRO A 242 -37.54 7.72 -2.61
CA PRO A 242 -37.08 8.66 -1.59
C PRO A 242 -37.05 8.07 -0.16
N LEU A 243 -37.93 7.12 0.15
CA LEU A 243 -37.94 6.38 1.42
C LEU A 243 -36.67 5.55 1.66
N PHE A 244 -35.95 5.17 0.60
CA PHE A 244 -34.68 4.45 0.69
C PHE A 244 -33.60 5.26 1.42
N LEU A 245 -33.70 6.60 1.41
CA LEU A 245 -32.75 7.49 2.08
C LEU A 245 -32.77 7.30 3.62
N VAL A 246 -33.90 6.89 4.20
CA VAL A 246 -34.01 6.50 5.62
C VAL A 246 -33.26 5.20 5.88
N ALA A 247 -33.33 4.24 4.95
CA ALA A 247 -32.61 2.97 5.04
C ALA A 247 -31.09 3.10 4.77
N CYS A 248 -30.66 4.12 4.01
CA CYS A 248 -29.25 4.45 3.84
C CYS A 248 -28.55 4.83 5.16
N LEU A 249 -29.23 5.54 6.07
CA LEU A 249 -28.61 6.02 7.32
C LEU A 249 -27.96 4.91 8.16
N PRO A 250 -28.65 3.81 8.56
CA PRO A 250 -28.00 2.72 9.29
C PRO A 250 -26.92 2.00 8.48
N LEU A 251 -27.07 1.90 7.15
CA LEU A 251 -26.06 1.30 6.28
C LEU A 251 -24.77 2.14 6.26
N ILE A 252 -24.86 3.46 6.11
CA ILE A 252 -23.70 4.38 6.16
C ILE A 252 -22.96 4.26 7.49
N VAL A 253 -23.69 4.17 8.60
CA VAL A 253 -23.10 3.95 9.93
C VAL A 253 -22.35 2.61 9.99
N LEU A 254 -22.93 1.52 9.47
CA LEU A 254 -22.27 0.21 9.39
C LEU A 254 -21.03 0.23 8.48
N TYR A 255 -21.09 0.88 7.32
CA TYR A 255 -19.94 1.07 6.42
C TYR A 255 -18.82 1.86 7.12
N TYR A 256 -19.13 2.93 7.84
CA TYR A 256 -18.16 3.70 8.62
C TYR A 256 -17.47 2.84 9.68
N PHE A 257 -18.21 2.04 10.44
CA PHE A 257 -17.62 1.13 11.44
C PHE A 257 -16.73 0.05 10.80
N LEU A 258 -17.15 -0.56 9.69
CA LEU A 258 -16.33 -1.53 8.95
C LEU A 258 -15.04 -0.89 8.42
N GLN A 259 -15.12 0.30 7.83
CA GLN A 259 -13.96 1.04 7.33
C GLN A 259 -12.99 1.40 8.46
N LYS A 260 -13.51 1.91 9.58
CA LYS A 260 -12.74 2.29 10.77
C LYS A 260 -12.03 1.12 11.43
N PHE A 261 -12.57 -0.10 11.33
CA PHE A 261 -11.92 -1.32 11.83
C PHE A 261 -10.92 -1.91 10.81
N TYR A 262 -11.28 -1.91 9.52
CA TYR A 262 -10.47 -2.52 8.47
C TYR A 262 -9.19 -1.74 8.18
N ILE A 263 -9.28 -0.41 7.99
CA ILE A 263 -8.14 0.41 7.55
C ILE A 263 -6.93 0.29 8.50
N PRO A 264 -7.06 0.48 9.83
CA PRO A 264 -5.93 0.35 10.75
C PRO A 264 -5.34 -1.07 10.74
N THR A 265 -6.20 -2.09 10.72
CA THR A 265 -5.79 -3.51 10.71
C THR A 265 -5.02 -3.86 9.44
N SER A 266 -5.57 -3.49 8.28
CA SER A 266 -4.95 -3.71 6.95
C SER A 266 -3.59 -3.02 6.84
N ARG A 267 -3.48 -1.77 7.34
CA ARG A 267 -2.23 -1.01 7.37
C ARG A 267 -1.16 -1.67 8.23
N GLN A 268 -1.51 -2.20 9.41
CA GLN A 268 -0.54 -2.92 10.25
C GLN A 268 -0.13 -4.26 9.65
N LEU A 269 -1.05 -4.99 9.00
CA LEU A 269 -0.72 -6.24 8.30
C LEU A 269 0.22 -6.00 7.11
N LYS A 270 -0.02 -4.98 6.27
CA LYS A 270 0.91 -4.57 5.20
C LYS A 270 2.28 -4.13 5.77
N ARG A 271 2.31 -3.45 6.92
CA ARG A 271 3.56 -3.06 7.60
C ARG A 271 4.35 -4.28 8.08
N LEU A 272 3.68 -5.28 8.67
CA LEU A 272 4.31 -6.50 9.13
C LEU A 272 4.91 -7.28 7.95
N GLU A 273 4.12 -7.50 6.90
CA GLU A 273 4.55 -8.15 5.65
C GLU A 273 5.78 -7.47 5.03
N SER A 274 5.76 -6.14 4.86
CA SER A 274 6.92 -5.40 4.33
C SER A 274 8.17 -5.55 5.20
N THR A 275 8.00 -5.66 6.53
CA THR A 275 9.11 -5.84 7.48
C THR A 275 9.68 -7.25 7.41
N THR A 276 8.84 -8.29 7.31
CA THR A 276 9.27 -9.70 7.21
C THR A 276 9.83 -10.05 5.83
N ARG A 277 9.45 -9.32 4.78
CA ARG A 277 9.92 -9.56 3.41
C ARG A 277 11.36 -9.10 3.18
N SER A 278 11.81 -8.03 3.86
CA SER A 278 13.16 -7.48 3.64
C SER A 278 14.31 -8.45 3.98
N PRO A 279 14.29 -9.18 5.13
CA PRO A 279 15.30 -10.20 5.43
C PRO A 279 15.47 -11.30 4.37
N VAL A 280 14.39 -11.69 3.67
CA VAL A 280 14.43 -12.69 2.59
C VAL A 280 15.34 -12.21 1.45
N TYR A 281 15.20 -10.95 1.04
CA TYR A 281 16.05 -10.36 -0.01
C TYR A 281 17.50 -10.16 0.44
N SER A 282 17.71 -9.73 1.70
CA SER A 282 19.06 -9.58 2.26
C SER A 282 19.80 -10.92 2.30
N HIS A 283 19.16 -11.97 2.84
CA HIS A 283 19.73 -13.32 2.89
C HIS A 283 20.03 -13.87 1.49
N PHE A 284 19.14 -13.64 0.51
CA PHE A 284 19.38 -14.04 -0.88
C PHE A 284 20.63 -13.35 -1.47
N SER A 285 20.77 -12.03 -1.28
CA SER A 285 21.95 -11.27 -1.75
C SER A 285 23.26 -11.74 -1.12
N GLU A 286 23.25 -11.99 0.19
CA GLU A 286 24.39 -12.52 0.93
C GLU A 286 24.76 -13.94 0.46
N THR A 287 23.76 -14.80 0.25
CA THR A 287 23.94 -16.16 -0.27
C THR A 287 24.58 -16.17 -1.66
N VAL A 288 24.14 -15.28 -2.57
CA VAL A 288 24.71 -15.16 -3.92
C VAL A 288 26.16 -14.68 -3.88
N THR A 289 26.46 -13.66 -3.06
CA THR A 289 27.82 -13.12 -2.90
C THR A 289 28.75 -14.13 -2.23
N GLY A 290 28.27 -14.87 -1.23
CA GLY A 290 29.01 -15.88 -0.47
C GLY A 290 29.01 -17.29 -1.08
N ALA A 291 28.48 -17.48 -2.29
CA ALA A 291 28.22 -18.81 -2.88
C ALA A 291 29.46 -19.71 -3.07
N SER A 292 30.66 -19.13 -3.14
CA SER A 292 31.93 -19.88 -3.11
C SER A 292 32.20 -20.45 -1.71
N SER A 293 32.15 -19.60 -0.67
CA SER A 293 32.36 -19.96 0.73
C SER A 293 31.33 -20.98 1.22
N ILE A 294 30.04 -20.80 0.91
CA ILE A 294 28.97 -21.72 1.32
C ILE A 294 29.18 -23.13 0.76
N ARG A 295 29.71 -23.23 -0.48
CA ARG A 295 30.08 -24.52 -1.08
C ARG A 295 31.35 -25.10 -0.48
N ALA A 296 32.37 -24.28 -0.21
CA ALA A 296 33.63 -24.72 0.40
C ALA A 296 33.47 -25.26 1.84
N TYR A 297 32.50 -24.74 2.59
CA TYR A 297 32.14 -25.21 3.94
C TYR A 297 30.96 -26.21 3.97
N GLU A 298 30.48 -26.68 2.81
CA GLU A 298 29.33 -27.59 2.65
C GLU A 298 28.03 -27.14 3.37
N ALA A 299 27.90 -25.85 3.66
CA ALA A 299 26.83 -25.28 4.51
C ALA A 299 25.49 -25.06 3.78
N SER A 300 25.33 -25.57 2.55
CA SER A 300 24.17 -25.35 1.69
C SER A 300 22.83 -25.71 2.36
N ASN A 301 22.77 -26.85 3.05
CA ASN A 301 21.58 -27.29 3.78
C ASN A 301 21.19 -26.34 4.93
N GLN A 302 22.16 -25.68 5.57
CA GLN A 302 21.90 -24.71 6.63
C GLN A 302 21.30 -23.41 6.04
N PHE A 303 21.88 -22.90 4.96
CA PHE A 303 21.37 -21.73 4.24
C PHE A 303 19.97 -21.98 3.65
N MET A 304 19.70 -23.17 3.10
CA MET A 304 18.34 -23.53 2.62
C MET A 304 17.32 -23.54 3.78
N ARG A 305 17.65 -24.14 4.93
CA ARG A 305 16.75 -24.13 6.10
C ARG A 305 16.50 -22.73 6.63
N HIS A 306 17.54 -21.88 6.67
CA HIS A 306 17.39 -20.50 7.09
C HIS A 306 16.50 -19.70 6.11
N SER A 307 16.72 -19.85 4.80
CA SER A 307 15.90 -19.24 3.75
C SER A 307 14.43 -19.66 3.87
N ASN A 308 14.14 -20.94 4.06
CA ASN A 308 12.77 -21.43 4.23
C ASN A 308 12.10 -20.80 5.46
N ASN A 309 12.80 -20.78 6.60
CA ASN A 309 12.28 -20.16 7.83
C ASN A 309 11.99 -18.66 7.66
N LEU A 310 12.81 -17.91 6.91
CA LEU A 310 12.53 -16.49 6.60
C LEU A 310 11.29 -16.34 5.70
N VAL A 311 11.10 -17.22 4.72
CA VAL A 311 9.91 -17.26 3.86
C VAL A 311 8.65 -17.65 4.65
N ASP A 312 8.75 -18.60 5.58
CA ASP A 312 7.65 -19.03 6.43
C ASP A 312 7.17 -17.90 7.37
N ILE A 313 8.09 -17.17 8.00
CA ILE A 313 7.77 -15.98 8.81
C ILE A 313 7.07 -14.89 7.96
N ASN A 314 7.49 -14.73 6.71
CA ASN A 314 6.82 -13.80 5.79
C ASN A 314 5.42 -14.29 5.39
N ASN A 315 5.24 -15.58 5.15
CA ASN A 315 3.94 -16.19 4.84
C ASN A 315 2.97 -16.11 6.03
N GLU A 316 3.44 -16.33 7.26
CA GLU A 316 2.68 -16.14 8.51
C GLU A 316 2.15 -14.70 8.63
N SER A 317 2.92 -13.72 8.16
CA SER A 317 2.53 -12.30 8.15
C SER A 317 1.62 -11.92 6.98
N TYR A 318 1.84 -12.52 5.80
CA TYR A 318 1.08 -12.23 4.59
C TYR A 318 -0.32 -12.89 4.58
N TYR A 319 -0.45 -14.13 5.04
CA TYR A 319 -1.71 -14.88 4.96
C TYR A 319 -2.91 -14.19 5.69
N PRO A 320 -2.73 -13.62 6.89
CA PRO A 320 -3.79 -12.82 7.54
C PRO A 320 -4.21 -11.57 6.75
N SER A 321 -3.32 -10.98 5.93
CA SER A 321 -3.68 -9.83 5.08
C SER A 321 -4.69 -10.22 3.99
N LEU A 322 -4.52 -11.41 3.39
CA LEU A 322 -5.48 -11.98 2.44
C LEU A 322 -6.80 -12.32 3.15
N GLY A 323 -6.73 -12.89 4.34
CA GLY A 323 -7.90 -13.17 5.19
C GLY A 323 -8.70 -11.91 5.53
N ALA A 324 -8.03 -10.84 5.96
CA ALA A 324 -8.66 -9.54 6.26
C ALA A 324 -9.33 -8.92 5.01
N SER A 325 -8.67 -9.00 3.85
CA SER A 325 -9.22 -8.55 2.56
C SER A 325 -10.50 -9.32 2.20
N ARG A 326 -10.53 -10.64 2.38
CA ARG A 326 -11.73 -11.48 2.15
C ARG A 326 -12.83 -11.24 3.17
N TRP A 327 -12.49 -11.07 4.46
CA TRP A 327 -13.44 -10.71 5.51
C TRP A 327 -14.19 -9.43 5.20
N LEU A 328 -13.47 -8.37 4.77
CA LEU A 328 -14.10 -7.12 4.35
C LEU A 328 -15.02 -7.35 3.16
N SER A 329 -14.55 -8.06 2.13
CA SER A 329 -15.31 -8.35 0.90
C SER A 329 -16.72 -8.86 1.21
N ILE A 330 -16.80 -9.93 2.01
CA ILE A 330 -18.05 -10.60 2.38
C ILE A 330 -18.98 -9.66 3.17
N ARG A 331 -18.42 -8.80 4.04
CA ARG A 331 -19.23 -7.84 4.81
C ARG A 331 -19.76 -6.69 3.95
N LEU A 332 -18.96 -6.14 3.04
CA LEU A 332 -19.42 -5.10 2.11
C LEU A 332 -20.44 -5.64 1.09
N GLU A 333 -20.25 -6.87 0.61
CA GLU A 333 -21.19 -7.59 -0.26
C GLU A 333 -22.51 -7.86 0.45
N PHE A 334 -22.50 -8.32 1.70
CA PHE A 334 -23.72 -8.53 2.50
C PHE A 334 -24.53 -7.23 2.71
N LEU A 335 -23.85 -6.10 3.00
CA LEU A 335 -24.50 -4.79 3.07
C LEU A 335 -25.06 -4.37 1.70
N GLY A 336 -24.33 -4.61 0.61
CA GLY A 336 -24.80 -4.35 -0.75
C GLY A 336 -26.01 -5.20 -1.14
N TYR A 337 -26.06 -6.48 -0.78
CA TYR A 337 -27.24 -7.32 -0.99
C TYR A 337 -28.43 -6.88 -0.12
N THR A 338 -28.18 -6.25 1.03
CA THR A 338 -29.24 -5.60 1.81
C THR A 338 -29.85 -4.42 1.04
N ILE A 339 -29.04 -3.65 0.30
CA ILE A 339 -29.51 -2.59 -0.62
C ILE A 339 -30.36 -3.19 -1.75
N VAL A 340 -29.91 -4.27 -2.39
CA VAL A 340 -30.67 -4.99 -3.44
C VAL A 340 -32.01 -5.49 -2.91
N PHE A 341 -32.00 -6.12 -1.73
CA PHE A 341 -33.21 -6.67 -1.09
C PHE A 341 -34.23 -5.57 -0.78
N LEU A 342 -33.79 -4.44 -0.21
CA LEU A 342 -34.66 -3.29 0.05
C LEU A 342 -35.18 -2.67 -1.25
N SER A 343 -34.33 -2.49 -2.27
CA SER A 343 -34.74 -1.96 -3.58
C SER A 343 -35.79 -2.85 -4.25
N ALA A 344 -35.63 -4.18 -4.20
CA ALA A 344 -36.61 -5.13 -4.72
C ALA A 344 -37.94 -5.09 -3.93
N ILE A 345 -37.88 -4.99 -2.60
CA ILE A 345 -39.07 -4.85 -1.75
C ILE A 345 -39.83 -3.56 -2.06
N PHE A 346 -39.13 -2.43 -2.20
CA PHE A 346 -39.76 -1.16 -2.56
C PHE A 346 -40.35 -1.20 -3.97
N ALA A 347 -39.67 -1.80 -4.95
CA ALA A 347 -40.22 -2.01 -6.28
C ALA A 347 -41.52 -2.83 -6.28
N VAL A 348 -41.65 -3.83 -5.40
CA VAL A 348 -42.89 -4.62 -5.25
C VAL A 348 -43.99 -3.84 -4.52
N PHE A 349 -43.69 -3.11 -3.44
CA PHE A 349 -44.68 -2.31 -2.72
C PHE A 349 -45.20 -1.13 -3.54
N LEU A 350 -44.32 -0.44 -4.26
CA LEU A 350 -44.65 0.70 -5.12
C LEU A 350 -44.97 0.29 -6.57
N ARG A 351 -45.22 -1.00 -6.85
CA ARG A 351 -45.51 -1.51 -8.21
C ARG A 351 -46.70 -0.84 -8.90
N ASN A 352 -47.62 -0.26 -8.14
CA ASN A 352 -48.81 0.43 -8.65
C ASN A 352 -48.53 1.91 -8.99
N THR A 353 -47.39 2.45 -8.55
CA THR A 353 -47.00 3.86 -8.68
C THR A 353 -45.70 4.06 -9.46
N LEU A 354 -44.82 3.06 -9.51
CA LEU A 354 -43.57 3.07 -10.28
C LEU A 354 -43.80 2.45 -11.66
N SER A 355 -43.17 3.03 -12.67
CA SER A 355 -43.14 2.44 -14.01
C SER A 355 -42.19 1.23 -14.09
N PRO A 356 -42.49 0.19 -14.88
CA PRO A 356 -41.65 -1.01 -14.98
C PRO A 356 -40.18 -0.75 -15.34
N GLY A 357 -39.90 0.16 -16.29
CA GLY A 357 -38.52 0.50 -16.68
C GLY A 357 -37.74 1.16 -15.55
N ILE A 358 -38.41 2.00 -14.75
CA ILE A 358 -37.87 2.68 -13.57
C ILE A 358 -37.54 1.67 -12.46
N ALA A 359 -38.46 0.73 -12.18
CA ALA A 359 -38.22 -0.33 -11.20
C ALA A 359 -37.05 -1.24 -11.62
N GLY A 360 -36.95 -1.56 -12.91
CA GLY A 360 -35.82 -2.30 -13.49
C GLY A 360 -34.49 -1.55 -13.37
N LEU A 361 -34.49 -0.23 -13.62
CA LEU A 361 -33.33 0.64 -13.46
C LEU A 361 -32.82 0.65 -12.01
N ALA A 362 -33.72 0.89 -11.05
CA ALA A 362 -33.36 0.95 -9.62
C ALA A 362 -32.72 -0.36 -9.13
N VAL A 363 -33.30 -1.52 -9.47
CA VAL A 363 -32.73 -2.83 -9.11
C VAL A 363 -31.40 -3.10 -9.82
N SER A 364 -31.27 -2.69 -11.10
CA SER A 364 -30.02 -2.84 -11.87
C SER A 364 -28.87 -2.01 -11.30
N TYR A 365 -29.16 -0.81 -10.78
CA TYR A 365 -28.17 0.01 -10.08
C TYR A 365 -27.87 -0.53 -8.68
N ALA A 366 -28.88 -0.96 -7.92
CA ALA A 366 -28.70 -1.58 -6.61
C ALA A 366 -27.79 -2.82 -6.68
N LEU A 367 -27.92 -3.64 -7.72
CA LEU A 367 -27.05 -4.80 -7.95
C LEU A 367 -25.58 -4.39 -8.12
N GLN A 368 -25.32 -3.33 -8.89
CA GLN A 368 -23.95 -2.83 -9.15
C GLN A 368 -23.29 -2.21 -7.90
N VAL A 369 -24.06 -1.60 -7.00
CA VAL A 369 -23.55 -0.97 -5.75
C VAL A 369 -22.68 -1.94 -4.94
N THR A 370 -23.02 -3.23 -4.91
CA THR A 370 -22.24 -4.29 -4.23
C THR A 370 -20.76 -4.27 -4.63
N GLY A 371 -20.49 -4.37 -5.94
CA GLY A 371 -19.14 -4.41 -6.51
C GLY A 371 -18.45 -3.05 -6.49
N ILE A 372 -19.20 -1.96 -6.73
CA ILE A 372 -18.67 -0.59 -6.72
C ILE A 372 -18.11 -0.24 -5.33
N LEU A 373 -18.88 -0.45 -4.24
CA LEU A 373 -18.44 -0.12 -2.89
C LEU A 373 -17.27 -1.00 -2.43
N ASN A 374 -17.29 -2.28 -2.80
CA ASN A 374 -16.21 -3.23 -2.56
C ASN A 374 -14.89 -2.74 -3.21
N MET A 375 -14.93 -2.33 -4.48
CA MET A 375 -13.77 -1.78 -5.19
C MET A 375 -13.35 -0.40 -4.65
N LEU A 376 -14.30 0.46 -4.26
CA LEU A 376 -14.02 1.78 -3.69
C LEU A 376 -13.23 1.69 -2.38
N VAL A 377 -13.63 0.84 -1.44
CA VAL A 377 -12.93 0.71 -0.14
C VAL A 377 -11.50 0.17 -0.32
N ARG A 378 -11.29 -0.76 -1.26
CA ARG A 378 -9.93 -1.23 -1.62
C ARG A 378 -9.11 -0.11 -2.22
N ALA A 379 -9.64 0.60 -3.23
CA ALA A 379 -8.94 1.69 -3.89
C ALA A 379 -8.53 2.79 -2.90
N THR A 380 -9.40 3.15 -1.95
CA THR A 380 -9.08 4.11 -0.89
C THR A 380 -7.96 3.60 0.03
N ALA A 381 -8.00 2.33 0.44
CA ALA A 381 -6.94 1.73 1.27
C ALA A 381 -5.59 1.65 0.51
N ASP A 382 -5.62 1.45 -0.80
CA ASP A 382 -4.42 1.43 -1.65
C ASP A 382 -3.90 2.85 -1.95
N VAL A 383 -4.76 3.88 -2.04
CA VAL A 383 -4.30 5.28 -1.98
C VAL A 383 -3.60 5.56 -0.65
N GLU A 384 -4.23 5.25 0.49
CA GLU A 384 -3.65 5.51 1.82
C GLU A 384 -2.34 4.74 2.06
N THR A 385 -2.20 3.54 1.48
CA THR A 385 -0.93 2.78 1.54
C THR A 385 0.16 3.46 0.71
N ASN A 386 -0.14 3.83 -0.53
CA ASN A 386 0.89 4.23 -1.50
C ASN A 386 1.26 5.72 -1.42
N ILE A 387 0.38 6.58 -0.89
CA ILE A 387 0.65 8.02 -0.68
C ILE A 387 1.84 8.29 0.27
N VAL A 388 2.24 7.30 1.09
CA VAL A 388 3.48 7.33 1.89
C VAL A 388 4.72 7.58 1.01
N SER A 389 4.72 7.10 -0.24
CA SER A 389 5.80 7.38 -1.20
C SER A 389 5.87 8.87 -1.57
N VAL A 390 4.71 9.55 -1.71
CA VAL A 390 4.66 11.01 -1.91
C VAL A 390 5.12 11.75 -0.66
N GLU A 391 4.75 11.30 0.55
CA GLU A 391 5.23 11.89 1.80
C GLU A 391 6.76 11.89 1.86
N ARG A 392 7.40 10.77 1.52
CA ARG A 392 8.87 10.63 1.43
C ARG A 392 9.51 11.50 0.35
N CYS A 393 8.89 11.61 -0.83
CA CYS A 393 9.35 12.53 -1.86
C CYS A 393 9.29 13.99 -1.38
N LEU A 394 8.20 14.36 -0.68
CA LEU A 394 8.01 15.71 -0.11
C LEU A 394 8.95 16.02 1.07
N GLU A 395 9.45 15.01 1.79
CA GLU A 395 10.56 15.19 2.75
C GLU A 395 11.85 15.61 2.01
N TYR A 396 12.13 14.99 0.86
CA TYR A 396 13.30 15.31 0.02
C TYR A 396 13.18 16.65 -0.73
N THR A 397 11.98 17.15 -1.02
CA THR A 397 11.78 18.54 -1.52
C THR A 397 11.92 19.61 -0.42
N LYS A 398 12.16 19.21 0.83
CA LYS A 398 12.22 20.09 2.01
C LYS A 398 13.52 19.91 2.80
N THR A 399 14.53 19.23 2.23
CA THR A 399 15.85 19.08 2.87
C THR A 399 16.54 20.44 3.02
N PRO A 400 17.32 20.64 4.11
CA PRO A 400 18.06 21.88 4.30
C PRO A 400 19.07 22.06 3.17
N VAL A 401 19.02 23.22 2.51
CA VAL A 401 19.96 23.58 1.46
C VAL A 401 21.14 24.35 2.04
N GLU A 402 22.33 24.06 1.55
CA GLU A 402 23.55 24.79 1.82
C GLU A 402 23.43 26.18 1.16
N TRP A 403 23.01 27.16 1.96
CA TRP A 403 22.77 28.50 1.47
C TRP A 403 24.07 29.12 0.94
N ARG A 404 24.02 29.73 -0.25
CA ARG A 404 25.12 30.55 -0.74
C ARG A 404 25.24 31.78 0.18
N SER A 405 26.29 31.82 1.00
CA SER A 405 26.59 32.93 1.91
C SER A 405 26.89 34.22 1.14
N LEU A 406 25.84 34.97 0.85
CA LEU A 406 25.92 36.21 0.05
C LEU A 406 26.43 37.41 0.85
N SER A 407 26.64 37.26 2.16
CA SER A 407 27.49 38.11 2.97
C SER A 407 28.93 37.59 2.95
N PHE A 408 29.69 37.94 1.91
CA PHE A 408 31.15 37.82 1.91
C PHE A 408 31.71 38.89 2.86
N THR A 409 31.56 38.68 4.17
CA THR A 409 31.90 39.66 5.19
C THR A 409 32.75 39.00 6.27
N THR A 410 34.01 39.45 6.30
CA THR A 410 35.04 39.19 7.31
C THR A 410 35.59 37.77 7.45
N ARG A 411 36.85 37.65 6.98
CA ARG A 411 37.94 36.87 7.57
C ARG A 411 37.80 36.69 9.09
N ASN A 412 38.32 35.57 9.59
CA ASN A 412 38.51 35.24 11.02
C ASN A 412 37.23 34.88 11.78
N ALA A 413 36.36 34.06 11.19
CA ALA A 413 35.52 33.17 12.00
C ALA A 413 36.43 32.15 12.72
N ASP A 414 36.28 32.04 14.04
CA ASP A 414 37.02 31.08 14.86
C ASP A 414 36.68 29.66 14.35
N LEU A 415 37.68 28.93 13.84
CA LEU A 415 37.49 27.61 13.21
C LEU A 415 37.25 26.53 14.27
N ARG A 416 36.15 26.63 15.02
CA ARG A 416 35.72 25.59 15.95
C ARG A 416 34.53 24.84 15.37
N PRO A 417 34.57 23.50 15.31
CA PRO A 417 33.40 22.73 14.91
C PRO A 417 32.31 22.88 15.99
N ASN A 418 31.21 23.54 15.66
CA ASN A 418 30.01 23.54 16.49
C ASN A 418 29.24 22.21 16.32
N SER A 419 29.78 21.13 16.89
CA SER A 419 29.02 19.90 17.16
C SER A 419 28.41 20.00 18.56
N THR A 420 27.08 20.02 18.64
CA THR A 420 26.31 20.20 19.88
C THR A 420 26.22 18.96 20.77
N GLU A 421 27.16 18.02 20.68
CA GLU A 421 27.29 16.86 21.58
C GLU A 421 28.78 16.63 21.92
N ASP A 422 29.04 16.18 23.16
CA ASP A 422 30.34 16.23 23.85
C ASP A 422 31.45 15.32 23.28
N LEU A 423 31.96 15.64 22.07
CA LEU A 423 33.15 15.00 21.50
C LEU A 423 34.12 16.04 20.87
N PRO A 424 35.34 16.22 21.39
CA PRO A 424 36.35 17.10 20.81
C PRO A 424 37.07 16.41 19.64
N CYS A 425 36.38 16.24 18.50
CA CYS A 425 36.93 15.48 17.37
C CYS A 425 38.08 16.19 16.63
N ILE A 426 38.15 17.52 16.65
CA ILE A 426 39.22 18.28 15.95
C ILE A 426 39.64 19.51 16.77
N TRP A 427 40.90 19.56 17.18
CA TRP A 427 41.56 20.80 17.60
C TRP A 427 42.14 21.48 16.35
N ILE A 428 41.52 22.57 15.90
CA ILE A 428 42.00 23.27 14.70
C ILE A 428 43.14 24.21 15.06
N TRP A 429 44.35 23.84 14.64
CA TRP A 429 45.56 24.66 14.75
C TRP A 429 45.71 25.54 13.50
N CYS A 430 45.67 26.85 13.67
CA CYS A 430 45.98 27.80 12.60
C CYS A 430 47.50 27.82 12.32
N ILE A 431 47.95 27.00 11.38
CA ILE A 431 49.33 27.00 10.89
C ILE A 431 49.41 27.91 9.66
N SER A 432 50.08 29.07 9.80
CA SER A 432 50.35 29.98 8.69
C SER A 432 51.55 29.47 7.89
N ALA A 433 51.31 28.87 6.72
CA ALA A 433 52.36 28.43 5.80
C ALA A 433 52.69 29.54 4.78
N PRO A 434 53.98 29.86 4.53
CA PRO A 434 54.35 30.82 3.50
C PRO A 434 54.10 30.27 2.09
N LEU A 435 53.84 31.16 1.12
CA LEU A 435 53.65 30.78 -0.28
C LEU A 435 54.84 29.97 -0.82
N GLY A 436 54.56 28.79 -1.37
CA GLY A 436 55.55 27.84 -1.87
C GLY A 436 55.90 26.69 -0.92
N PHE A 437 55.47 26.75 0.35
CA PHE A 437 55.63 25.61 1.27
C PHE A 437 54.66 24.48 0.94
N LYS A 438 55.14 23.23 0.94
CA LYS A 438 54.32 22.01 0.80
C LYS A 438 54.12 21.37 2.18
N PRO A 439 53.02 21.67 2.90
CA PRO A 439 52.72 20.98 4.16
C PRO A 439 52.35 19.51 3.90
N SER A 440 52.87 18.62 4.74
CA SER A 440 52.52 17.20 4.77
C SER A 440 51.79 16.89 6.07
N ILE A 441 50.56 16.38 5.98
CA ILE A 441 49.78 15.94 7.14
C ILE A 441 50.04 14.43 7.33
N ILE A 442 50.56 14.04 8.49
CA ILE A 442 50.82 12.64 8.84
C ILE A 442 49.75 12.19 9.82
N SER A 443 48.92 11.24 9.39
CA SER A 443 47.84 10.66 10.19
C SER A 443 48.23 9.26 10.68
N VAL A 444 48.04 9.00 11.98
CA VAL A 444 48.19 7.66 12.57
C VAL A 444 46.79 7.08 12.76
N ASN A 445 46.46 6.03 12.00
CA ASN A 445 45.16 5.34 12.00
C ASN A 445 43.93 6.25 11.84
N GLY A 446 43.64 6.65 10.59
CA GLY A 446 42.28 7.02 10.16
C GLY A 446 41.76 8.39 10.59
N SER A 447 42.52 9.21 11.32
CA SER A 447 42.01 10.49 11.82
C SER A 447 41.82 11.57 10.75
N LEU A 448 42.50 11.47 9.59
CA LEU A 448 42.41 12.41 8.46
C LEU A 448 43.00 11.74 7.20
N GLU A 449 42.20 10.98 6.43
CA GLU A 449 42.58 10.63 5.06
C GLU A 449 41.38 10.22 4.20
N ASN A 450 41.12 10.96 3.12
CA ASN A 450 40.49 10.42 1.93
C ASN A 450 41.29 10.92 0.71
N LYS A 451 41.68 9.97 -0.14
CA LYS A 451 42.80 10.12 -1.08
C LYS A 451 42.50 11.11 -2.21
N VAL A 452 43.44 12.01 -2.47
CA VAL A 452 43.65 12.58 -3.82
C VAL A 452 45.09 12.27 -4.24
N PRO A 453 45.33 11.36 -5.21
CA PRO A 453 46.67 11.08 -5.68
C PRO A 453 47.17 12.25 -6.54
N ALA A 454 48.04 13.09 -5.97
CA ALA A 454 48.76 14.13 -6.69
C ALA A 454 49.85 13.50 -7.58
N ASN A 455 49.47 12.97 -8.75
CA ASN A 455 50.39 12.34 -9.69
C ASN A 455 50.05 12.62 -11.16
N VAL A 456 49.76 13.89 -11.49
CA VAL A 456 49.94 14.46 -12.83
C VAL A 456 50.47 15.89 -12.66
N LEU A 457 51.33 16.34 -13.59
CA LEU A 457 52.00 17.65 -13.65
C LEU A 457 53.23 17.84 -12.74
N SER A 458 54.31 17.13 -13.08
CA SER A 458 55.66 17.72 -13.04
C SER A 458 56.29 17.65 -14.44
N SER A 459 56.50 18.83 -15.03
CA SER A 459 57.49 19.16 -16.08
C SER A 459 57.67 18.20 -17.27
N SER A 460 57.04 18.57 -18.39
CA SER A 460 57.71 18.85 -19.68
C SER A 460 56.99 20.03 -20.32
#